data_AF-A0A1X6MI11-F1
#
_entry.id   AF-A0A1X6MI11-F1
#
_cell.length_a   1.000
_cell.length_b   1.000
_cell.length_c   1.000
_cell.angle_alpha   90.00
_cell.angle_beta   90.00
_cell.angle_gamma   90.00
#
_symmetry.space_group_name_H-M   'P 1'
#
loop_
_entity.id
_entity.type
_entity.pdbx_description
1 polymer ?
#
loop_
_entity_poly.entity_id
_entity_poly.type
_entity_poly.pdbx_seq_one_letter_code
_entity_poly.pdbx_strand_id
1 'polypeptide(L)'
;MDFATTPPAPEVRYNFRKVDWTALRDDLAERLLDIEPPQALRDIDHMTSKLQAITDLITSLVEKHVPKVRPSPHARRWWTDDLANKRKEVNR
;
A
#
# COMPACT_ATOMS: atom_id res chain seq x y z
N MET A 1 9.62 34.56 19.55
CA MET A 1 8.52 33.68 19.09
C MET A 1 9.19 32.51 18.41
N ASP A 2 9.49 31.47 19.18
CA ASP A 2 10.16 30.26 18.70
C ASP A 2 9.15 29.37 17.99
N PHE A 3 9.26 29.24 16.67
CA PHE A 3 8.49 28.29 15.89
C PHE A 3 9.13 26.91 16.03
N ALA A 4 8.83 26.24 17.13
CA ALA A 4 9.22 24.84 17.29
C ALA A 4 8.42 23.99 16.28
N THR A 5 9.01 23.70 15.12
CA THR A 5 8.44 22.78 14.14
C THR A 5 8.61 21.36 14.67
N THR A 6 7.58 20.81 15.31
CA THR A 6 7.52 19.37 15.60
C THR A 6 7.70 18.61 14.28
N PRO A 7 8.69 17.70 14.15
CA PRO A 7 8.81 16.92 12.93
C PRO A 7 7.53 16.10 12.75
N PRO A 8 6.93 16.09 11.54
CA PRO A 8 5.75 15.29 11.28
C PRO A 8 6.06 13.81 11.54
N ALA A 9 5.09 13.10 12.10
CA ALA A 9 5.21 11.66 12.32
C ALA A 9 5.64 10.95 11.03
N PRO A 10 6.46 9.89 11.11
CA PRO A 10 6.93 9.20 9.92
C PRO A 10 5.75 8.62 9.13
N GLU A 11 5.49 9.17 7.94
CA GLU A 11 4.47 8.66 7.02
C GLU A 11 4.84 7.24 6.56
N VAL A 12 3.88 6.32 6.69
CA VAL A 12 3.99 4.99 6.10
C VAL A 12 3.92 5.15 4.59
N ARG A 13 5.03 4.86 3.91
CA ARG A 13 5.10 4.86 2.45
C ARG A 13 4.98 3.43 1.94
N TYR A 14 4.17 3.23 0.91
CA TYR A 14 3.97 1.93 0.28
C TYR A 14 4.87 1.77 -0.96
N ASN A 15 5.50 0.61 -1.11
CA ASN A 15 6.36 0.30 -2.25
C ASN A 15 5.60 -0.45 -3.34
N PHE A 16 4.84 0.29 -4.14
CA PHE A 16 4.07 -0.26 -5.26
C PHE A 16 4.93 -0.92 -6.35
N ARG A 17 6.24 -0.66 -6.39
CA ARG A 17 7.16 -1.30 -7.36
C ARG A 17 7.51 -2.74 -7.00
N LYS A 18 7.40 -3.12 -5.73
CA LYS A 18 7.72 -4.48 -5.23
C LYS A 18 6.48 -5.32 -4.95
N VAL A 19 5.33 -4.90 -5.45
CA VAL A 19 4.05 -5.60 -5.26
C VAL A 19 4.01 -6.81 -6.17
N ASP A 20 3.57 -7.94 -5.62
CA ASP A 20 3.08 -9.05 -6.44
C ASP A 20 1.67 -8.70 -6.93
N TRP A 21 1.60 -8.12 -8.13
CA TRP A 21 0.33 -7.67 -8.72
C TRP A 21 -0.60 -8.84 -9.06
N THR A 22 -0.04 -10.01 -9.34
CA THR A 22 -0.78 -11.25 -9.58
C THR A 22 -1.52 -11.68 -8.31
N ALA A 23 -0.80 -11.80 -7.19
CA ALA A 23 -1.40 -12.17 -5.91
C ALA A 23 -2.44 -11.14 -5.42
N LEU A 24 -2.15 -9.85 -5.58
CA LEU A 24 -3.10 -8.79 -5.23
C LEU A 24 -4.38 -8.88 -6.07
N ARG A 25 -4.25 -9.05 -7.39
CA ARG A 25 -5.39 -9.15 -8.30
C ARG A 25 -6.25 -10.37 -8.00
N ASP A 26 -5.64 -11.51 -7.72
CA ASP A 26 -6.38 -12.75 -7.48
C ASP A 26 -7.17 -12.67 -6.16
N ASP A 27 -6.58 -12.10 -5.09
CA ASP A 27 -7.29 -11.82 -3.81
C ASP A 27 -8.37 -10.75 -3.98
N LEU A 28 -8.14 -9.73 -4.81
CA LEU A 28 -9.16 -8.74 -5.15
C LEU A 28 -10.35 -9.40 -5.85
N ALA A 29 -10.11 -10.26 -6.83
CA ALA A 29 -11.16 -10.96 -7.57
C ALA A 29 -11.99 -11.86 -6.65
N GLU A 30 -11.33 -12.61 -5.75
CA GLU A 30 -12.01 -13.46 -4.76
C GLU A 30 -12.91 -12.62 -3.84
N ARG A 31 -12.38 -11.54 -3.26
CA ARG A 31 -13.16 -10.68 -2.34
C ARG A 31 -14.28 -9.92 -3.03
N LEU A 32 -14.15 -9.61 -4.32
CA LEU A 32 -15.22 -8.96 -5.08
C LEU A 32 -16.43 -9.89 -5.27
N LEU A 33 -16.24 -11.21 -5.28
CA LEU A 33 -17.35 -12.17 -5.35
C LEU A 33 -18.19 -12.17 -4.08
N ASP A 34 -17.58 -11.84 -2.93
CA ASP A 34 -18.29 -11.71 -1.64
C ASP A 34 -19.07 -10.39 -1.52
N ILE A 35 -18.78 -9.41 -2.38
CA ILE A 35 -19.54 -8.15 -2.42
C ILE A 35 -20.85 -8.40 -3.16
N GLU A 36 -21.94 -7.88 -2.59
CA GLU A 36 -23.26 -7.93 -3.23
C GLU A 36 -23.21 -7.35 -4.65
N PRO A 37 -23.86 -8.00 -5.64
CA PRO A 37 -23.82 -7.56 -7.03
C PRO A 37 -24.30 -6.12 -7.19
N PRO A 38 -23.87 -5.42 -8.27
CA PRO A 38 -24.29 -4.05 -8.53
C PRO A 38 -25.81 -3.91 -8.53
N GLN A 39 -26.32 -3.08 -7.64
CA GLN A 39 -27.73 -2.75 -7.51
C GLN A 39 -27.96 -1.27 -7.81
N ALA A 40 -29.21 -0.92 -8.17
CA ALA A 40 -29.59 0.48 -8.31
C ALA A 40 -29.37 1.21 -6.97
N LEU A 41 -28.65 2.34 -7.04
CA LEU A 41 -28.48 3.22 -5.90
C LEU A 41 -29.85 3.86 -5.56
N ARG A 42 -30.25 3.74 -4.30
CA ARG A 42 -31.58 4.17 -3.84
C ARG A 42 -31.54 5.59 -3.25
N ASP A 43 -30.47 5.88 -2.54
CA ASP A 43 -30.24 7.14 -1.84
C ASP A 43 -28.72 7.38 -1.63
N ILE A 44 -28.39 8.56 -1.09
CA ILE A 44 -27.01 9.00 -0.87
C ILE A 44 -26.33 8.17 0.22
N ASP A 45 -27.06 7.76 1.26
CA ASP A 45 -26.50 6.99 2.37
C ASP A 45 -26.11 5.58 1.92
N HIS A 46 -26.94 4.96 1.10
CA HIS A 46 -26.67 3.68 0.45
C HIS A 46 -25.47 3.78 -0.48
N MET A 47 -25.38 4.84 -1.30
CA MET A 47 -24.20 5.09 -2.14
C MET A 47 -22.92 5.24 -1.30
N THR A 48 -22.97 6.06 -0.26
CA THR A 48 -21.83 6.32 0.63
C THR A 48 -21.37 5.03 1.32
N SER A 49 -22.30 4.21 1.79
CA SER A 49 -22.01 2.92 2.42
C SER A 49 -21.33 1.95 1.46
N LYS A 50 -21.80 1.88 0.20
CA LYS A 50 -21.19 1.03 -0.83
C LYS A 50 -19.79 1.53 -1.23
N LEU A 51 -19.60 2.84 -1.34
CA LEU A 51 -18.28 3.44 -1.58
C LEU A 51 -17.30 3.16 -0.44
N GLN A 52 -17.77 3.26 0.81
CA GLN A 52 -16.95 2.96 1.98
C GLN A 52 -16.50 1.50 1.97
N ALA A 53 -17.42 0.55 1.71
CA ALA A 53 -17.08 -0.87 1.63
C ALA A 53 -16.01 -1.18 0.58
N ILE A 54 -16.10 -0.57 -0.61
CA ILE A 54 -15.10 -0.73 -1.67
C ILE A 54 -13.77 -0.10 -1.25
N THR A 55 -13.81 1.09 -0.65
CA THR A 55 -12.60 1.80 -0.20
C THR A 55 -11.88 1.04 0.89
N ASP A 56 -12.61 0.49 1.86
CA ASP A 56 -12.06 -0.31 2.95
C ASP A 56 -11.43 -1.61 2.42
N LEU A 57 -12.10 -2.25 1.45
CA LEU A 57 -11.59 -3.45 0.80
C LEU A 57 -10.28 -3.16 0.06
N ILE A 58 -10.22 -2.11 -0.76
CA ILE A 58 -8.99 -1.70 -1.47
C ILE A 58 -7.89 -1.37 -0.47
N THR A 59 -8.21 -0.61 0.59
CA THR A 59 -7.24 -0.22 1.62
C THR A 59 -6.67 -1.47 2.31
N SER A 60 -7.53 -2.43 2.68
CA SER A 60 -7.10 -3.69 3.30
C SER A 60 -6.19 -4.53 2.39
N LEU A 61 -6.46 -4.55 1.09
CA LEU A 61 -5.64 -5.24 0.10
C LEU A 61 -4.28 -4.57 -0.08
N VAL A 62 -4.26 -3.23 -0.10
CA VAL A 62 -3.01 -2.47 -0.14
C VAL A 62 -2.17 -2.75 1.09
N GLU A 63 -2.77 -2.75 2.29
CA GLU A 63 -2.05 -3.04 3.53
C GLU A 63 -1.50 -4.48 3.58
N LYS A 64 -2.24 -5.44 3.03
CA LYS A 64 -1.87 -6.86 2.99
C LYS A 64 -0.74 -7.13 1.99
N HIS A 65 -0.87 -6.62 0.77
CA HIS A 65 -0.01 -7.01 -0.35
C HIS A 65 1.10 -6.02 -0.65
N VAL A 66 0.95 -4.75 -0.28
CA VAL A 66 1.93 -3.72 -0.65
C VAL A 66 2.98 -3.58 0.44
N PRO A 67 4.26 -3.90 0.16
CA PRO A 67 5.31 -3.78 1.16
C PRO A 67 5.46 -2.33 1.62
N LYS A 68 5.52 -2.11 2.93
CA LYS A 68 5.84 -0.79 3.49
C LYS A 68 7.32 -0.50 3.25
N VAL A 69 7.62 0.69 2.71
CA VAL A 69 8.96 1.23 2.62
C VAL A 69 9.45 1.41 4.06
N ARG A 70 10.56 0.78 4.41
CA ARG A 70 11.28 1.02 5.66
C ARG A 70 12.41 2.00 5.37
N PRO A 71 12.21 3.32 5.52
CA PRO A 71 13.31 4.26 5.45
C PRO A 71 14.23 3.98 6.65
N SER A 72 15.38 3.36 6.39
CA SER A 72 16.41 3.22 7.42
C SER A 72 17.21 4.53 7.48
N PRO A 73 17.41 5.15 8.65
CA PRO A 73 18.25 6.34 8.81
C PRO A 73 19.68 6.14 8.31
N HIS A 74 20.16 4.90 8.37
CA HIS A 74 21.50 4.50 7.95
C HIS A 74 21.57 4.05 6.49
N ALA A 75 20.42 3.81 5.83
CA ALA A 75 20.40 3.49 4.42
C ALA A 75 20.65 4.77 3.61
N ARG A 76 21.78 4.79 2.90
CA ARG A 76 22.09 5.87 1.97
C ARG A 76 21.04 5.88 0.86
N ARG A 77 20.46 7.05 0.58
CA ARG A 77 19.35 7.22 -0.40
C ARG A 77 19.67 6.71 -1.81
N TRP A 78 20.94 6.66 -2.17
CA TRP A 78 21.43 6.16 -3.46
C TRP A 78 21.71 4.65 -3.47
N TRP A 79 21.59 3.96 -2.33
CA TRP A 79 21.83 2.53 -2.21
C TRP A 79 20.57 1.75 -2.62
N THR A 80 20.58 1.17 -3.82
CA THR A 80 19.47 0.37 -4.37
C THR A 80 19.65 -1.12 -4.07
N ASP A 81 18.57 -1.91 -4.17
CA ASP A 81 18.64 -3.37 -4.05
C ASP A 81 19.55 -4.00 -5.12
N ASP A 82 19.62 -3.42 -6.32
CA ASP A 82 20.52 -3.88 -7.38
C ASP A 82 21.99 -3.78 -6.95
N LEU A 83 22.38 -2.64 -6.36
CA LEU A 83 23.72 -2.46 -5.78
C LEU A 83 23.97 -3.42 -4.61
N ALA A 84 22.96 -3.71 -3.80
CA ALA A 84 23.07 -4.68 -2.71
C ALA A 84 23.28 -6.12 -3.24
N ASN A 85 22.61 -6.50 -4.34
CA ASN A 85 22.77 -7.79 -4.99
C ASN A 85 24.14 -7.93 -5.65
N LYS A 86 24.57 -6.92 -6.42
CA LYS A 86 25.91 -6.90 -7.03
C LYS A 86 27.02 -6.99 -5.98
N ARG A 87 26.88 -6.33 -4.82
CA ARG A 87 27.84 -6.46 -3.72
C ARG A 87 27.92 -7.90 -3.19
N LYS A 88 26.79 -8.61 -3.09
CA LYS A 88 26.77 -10.02 -2.65
C LYS A 88 27.45 -10.94 -3.67
N GLU A 89 27.28 -10.66 -4.96
CA GLU A 89 27.92 -11.42 -6.04
C GLU A 89 29.44 -11.26 -6.03
N VAL A 90 29.95 -10.05 -5.79
CA VAL A 90 31.40 -9.77 -5.73
C VAL A 90 32.05 -10.29 -4.44
N ASN A 91 31.30 -10.35 -3.33
CA ASN A 91 31.79 -10.85 -2.05
C ASN A 91 31.64 -12.38 -1.87
N ARG A 92 31.26 -13.10 -2.93
CA ARG A 92 31.13 -14.57 -2.94
C ARG A 92 32.33 -15.19 -3.65
#